data_AF-A0AAV2CIU2-F1
#
_entry.id   AF-A0AAV2CIU2-F1
#
_cell.length_a   1.000
_cell.length_b   1.000
_cell.length_c   1.000
_cell.angle_alpha   90.00
_cell.angle_beta   90.00
_cell.angle_gamma   90.00
#
_symmetry.space_group_name_H-M   'P 1'
#
loop_
_entity.id
_entity.type
_entity.pdbx_description
1 polymer ?
#
loop_
_entity_poly.entity_id
_entity_poly.type
_entity_poly.pdbx_seq_one_letter_code
_entity_poly.pdbx_strand_id
1 'polypeptide(L)'
;MCPVFHVFPPSGKEKNFVYSHLHPARGYDPHPKPVGIGFGGSTGNERLFIDEDFAKVTVRHHAVDNTYQHGPFFPNQGFLPVEALISEVEVWGLGGEAARSVQTSYKQGGRSEDFLKLGRFAGEDDDGYDG
;
A
#
# COMPACT_ATOMS: atom_id res chain seq x y z
N MET A 1 1.61 -28.30 8.53
CA MET A 1 1.71 -27.03 9.28
C MET A 1 0.45 -26.23 9.02
N CYS A 2 -0.13 -25.61 10.04
CA CYS A 2 -1.26 -24.68 9.87
C CYS A 2 -0.72 -23.24 9.73
N PRO A 3 -1.31 -22.38 8.89
CA PRO A 3 -0.89 -20.99 8.80
C PRO A 3 -1.12 -20.27 10.15
N VAL A 4 -0.13 -19.47 10.57
CA VAL A 4 -0.24 -18.61 11.74
C VAL A 4 -0.63 -17.22 11.26
N PHE A 5 -1.79 -16.74 11.71
CA PHE A 5 -2.27 -15.41 11.38
C PHE A 5 -1.88 -14.43 12.48
N HIS A 6 -1.06 -13.44 12.12
CA HIS A 6 -0.76 -12.30 12.97
C HIS A 6 -1.52 -11.09 12.46
N VAL A 7 -2.39 -10.53 13.31
CA VAL A 7 -3.13 -9.31 13.01
C VAL A 7 -2.34 -8.12 13.52
N PHE A 8 -1.98 -7.21 12.61
CA PHE A 8 -1.33 -5.94 12.95
C PHE A 8 -2.36 -4.81 12.83
N PRO A 9 -2.99 -4.38 13.93
CA PRO A 9 -3.95 -3.30 13.87
C PRO A 9 -3.24 -1.97 13.54
N PRO A 10 -3.97 -1.02 12.91
CA PRO A 10 -3.57 0.38 12.90
C PRO A 10 -3.32 0.86 14.33
N SER A 11 -2.18 1.49 14.59
CA SER A 11 -1.88 2.02 15.93
C SER A 11 -1.34 3.45 15.95
N GLY A 12 -0.97 4.00 14.80
CA GLY A 12 -0.42 5.35 14.73
C GLY A 12 -1.25 6.31 13.87
N LYS A 13 -0.65 7.47 13.57
CA LYS A 13 -1.33 8.61 12.95
C LYS A 13 -1.16 8.66 11.43
N GLU A 14 -0.24 7.86 10.89
CA GLU A 14 -0.01 7.82 9.45
C GLU A 14 -1.13 7.07 8.73
N LYS A 15 -1.35 7.45 7.47
CA LYS A 15 -2.39 6.87 6.60
C LYS A 15 -1.80 5.95 5.54
N ASN A 16 -0.54 5.54 5.71
CA ASN A 16 0.23 4.77 4.75
C ASN A 16 -0.10 3.27 4.85
N PHE A 17 -1.39 2.93 4.79
CA PHE A 17 -1.87 1.55 4.94
C PHE A 17 -1.45 0.70 3.75
N VAL A 18 -1.86 1.11 2.55
CA VAL A 18 -1.48 0.51 1.27
C VAL A 18 -1.31 1.63 0.27
N TYR A 19 -0.19 1.66 -0.44
CA TYR A 19 0.07 2.68 -1.46
C TYR A 19 0.94 2.11 -2.57
N SER A 20 0.81 2.69 -3.76
CA SER A 20 1.74 2.45 -4.86
C SER A 20 2.65 3.66 -5.02
N HIS A 21 3.94 3.41 -5.24
CA HIS A 21 4.90 4.48 -5.48
C HIS A 21 5.24 4.55 -6.97
N LEU A 22 5.34 5.78 -7.48
CA LEU A 22 6.01 6.04 -8.76
C LEU A 22 7.43 6.46 -8.42
N HIS A 23 8.46 5.69 -8.83
CA HIS A 23 9.82 6.21 -8.72
C HIS A 23 9.98 7.30 -9.79
N PRO A 24 10.32 8.55 -9.45
CA PRO A 24 10.91 9.40 -10.45
C PRO A 24 12.17 8.68 -10.93
N ALA A 25 12.23 8.34 -12.22
CA ALA A 25 13.49 7.94 -12.83
C ALA A 25 14.54 9.01 -12.50
N ARG A 26 15.84 8.68 -12.55
CA ARG A 26 16.89 9.71 -12.43
C ARG A 26 16.84 10.63 -13.67
N GLY A 27 15.85 11.52 -13.74
CA GLY A 27 15.43 12.30 -14.90
C GLY A 27 13.92 12.61 -14.85
N TYR A 28 13.50 13.67 -15.56
CA TYR A 28 12.07 13.96 -15.73
C TYR A 28 11.43 12.85 -16.57
N ASP A 29 10.60 12.03 -15.93
CA ASP A 29 9.68 11.13 -16.61
C ASP A 29 8.26 11.71 -16.42
N PRO A 30 7.57 12.12 -17.49
CA PRO A 30 6.19 12.61 -17.39
C PRO A 30 5.20 11.50 -16.97
N HIS A 31 5.59 10.22 -17.08
CA HIS A 31 4.74 9.08 -16.73
C HIS A 31 5.54 8.02 -15.95
N PRO A 32 6.01 8.35 -14.73
CA PRO A 32 6.82 7.42 -13.95
C PRO A 32 5.99 6.16 -13.64
N LYS A 33 6.60 4.99 -13.79
CA LYS A 33 5.91 3.71 -13.60
C LYS A 33 5.74 3.38 -12.12
N PRO A 34 4.61 2.74 -11.73
CA PRO A 34 4.45 2.22 -10.39
C PRO A 34 5.46 1.10 -10.15
N VAL A 35 6.30 1.24 -9.14
CA VAL A 35 7.38 0.28 -8.86
C VAL A 35 6.96 -0.89 -7.97
N GLY A 36 5.73 -0.85 -7.45
CA GLY A 36 5.22 -1.86 -6.53
C GLY A 36 4.17 -1.33 -5.56
N ILE A 37 3.87 -2.15 -4.55
CA ILE A 37 2.87 -1.89 -3.51
C ILE A 37 3.58 -1.91 -2.14
N GLY A 38 3.49 -0.80 -1.41
CA GLY A 38 4.00 -0.65 -0.06
C GLY A 38 2.90 -0.72 1.00
N PHE A 39 3.25 -1.23 2.17
CA PHE A 39 2.43 -1.27 3.37
C PHE A 39 3.22 -0.72 4.56
N GLY A 40 2.64 0.25 5.26
CA GLY A 40 3.25 0.91 6.42
C GLY A 40 4.55 1.65 6.09
N GLY A 41 5.07 2.40 7.06
CA GLY A 41 6.29 3.17 6.87
C GLY A 41 6.16 4.31 5.84
N SER A 42 7.28 4.64 5.18
CA SER A 42 7.38 5.73 4.20
C SER A 42 8.06 5.28 2.91
N THR A 43 8.00 6.10 1.86
CA THR A 43 8.63 5.84 0.56
C THR A 43 10.11 5.45 0.69
N GLY A 44 10.46 4.27 0.18
CA GLY A 44 11.81 3.70 0.26
C GLY A 44 12.16 3.04 1.59
N ASN A 45 11.30 3.19 2.61
CA ASN A 45 11.39 2.53 3.91
C ASN A 45 10.05 1.88 4.26
N GLU A 46 9.40 1.27 3.26
CA GLU A 46 8.15 0.54 3.46
C GLU A 46 8.39 -0.65 4.37
N ARG A 47 7.44 -0.92 5.26
CA ARG A 47 7.57 -2.03 6.20
C ARG A 47 7.43 -3.38 5.49
N LEU A 48 6.52 -3.44 4.53
CA LEU A 48 6.40 -4.52 3.56
C LEU A 48 6.25 -3.91 2.16
N PHE A 49 6.99 -4.42 1.19
CA PHE A 49 6.96 -3.95 -0.20
C PHE A 49 6.87 -5.13 -1.16
N ILE A 50 5.95 -5.08 -2.10
CA ILE A 50 5.78 -6.06 -3.19
C ILE A 50 6.19 -5.37 -4.49
N ASP A 51 7.11 -5.98 -5.25
CA ASP A 51 7.57 -5.43 -6.52
C ASP A 51 6.44 -5.41 -7.58
N GLU A 52 6.55 -4.52 -8.57
CA GLU A 52 5.54 -4.29 -9.62
C GLU A 52 5.11 -5.55 -10.40
N ASP A 53 6.01 -6.54 -10.52
CA ASP A 53 5.79 -7.79 -11.22
C ASP A 53 5.25 -8.91 -10.31
N PHE A 54 5.03 -8.61 -9.03
CA PHE A 54 4.63 -9.56 -7.99
C PHE A 54 5.57 -10.76 -7.88
N ALA A 55 6.84 -10.64 -8.29
CA ALA A 55 7.81 -11.73 -8.18
C ALA A 55 8.42 -11.80 -6.78
N LYS A 56 8.55 -10.65 -6.10
CA LYS A 56 9.29 -10.52 -4.84
C LYS A 56 8.53 -9.67 -3.82
N VAL A 57 8.66 -10.07 -2.55
CA VAL A 57 8.29 -9.26 -1.39
C VAL A 57 9.52 -8.97 -0.55
N THR A 58 9.62 -7.74 -0.04
CA THR A 58 10.65 -7.28 0.90
C THR A 58 10.00 -6.88 2.21
N VAL A 59 10.48 -7.44 3.32
CA VAL A 59 10.07 -7.08 4.67
C VAL A 59 11.21 -6.36 5.37
N ARG A 60 10.99 -5.12 5.81
CA ARG A 60 12.02 -4.29 6.46
C ARG A 60 11.81 -4.27 7.96
N HIS A 61 12.86 -4.67 8.70
CA HIS A 61 12.84 -4.65 10.16
C HIS A 61 12.91 -3.22 10.75
N HIS A 62 13.71 -2.33 10.16
CA HIS A 62 13.96 -0.98 10.67
C HIS A 62 13.08 0.11 10.04
N ALA A 63 12.03 -0.27 9.31
CA ALA A 63 11.06 0.70 8.82
C ALA A 63 10.39 1.38 10.02
N VAL A 64 10.61 2.68 10.18
CA VAL A 64 9.84 3.50 11.12
C VAL A 64 8.43 3.58 10.56
N ASP A 65 7.53 2.79 11.13
CA ASP A 65 6.14 2.67 10.72
C ASP A 65 5.25 3.25 11.83
N ASN A 66 4.61 4.39 11.54
CA ASN A 66 3.58 4.96 12.42
C ASN A 66 2.17 4.70 11.87
N THR A 67 2.01 3.71 10.99
CA THR A 67 0.71 3.26 10.49
C THR A 67 0.23 2.06 11.29
N TYR A 68 1.03 0.99 11.36
CA TYR A 68 0.67 -0.25 12.05
C TYR A 68 1.43 -0.46 13.36
N GLN A 69 0.89 -1.31 14.24
CA GLN A 69 1.58 -1.73 15.45
C GLN A 69 2.95 -2.38 15.15
N HIS A 70 3.96 -2.03 15.93
CA HIS A 70 5.29 -2.62 15.83
C HIS A 70 5.28 -4.14 16.10
N GLY A 71 6.16 -4.86 15.41
CA GLY A 71 6.38 -6.29 15.62
C GLY A 71 6.91 -7.00 14.37
N PRO A 72 7.47 -8.21 14.55
CA PRO A 72 7.98 -9.02 13.44
C PRO A 72 6.83 -9.67 12.65
N PHE A 73 6.94 -9.78 11.33
CA PHE A 73 5.96 -10.47 10.48
C PHE A 73 6.07 -11.99 10.57
N PHE A 74 7.27 -12.50 10.84
CA PHE A 74 7.54 -13.93 10.93
C PHE A 74 8.58 -14.21 12.02
N PRO A 75 8.62 -15.45 12.55
CA PRO A 75 9.58 -15.83 13.57
C PRO A 75 11.02 -15.65 13.09
N ASN A 76 11.89 -15.16 13.97
CA ASN A 76 13.32 -14.98 13.69
C ASN A 76 13.64 -14.03 12.52
N GLN A 77 12.80 -13.00 12.29
CA GLN A 77 13.01 -11.99 11.25
C GLN A 77 14.39 -11.30 11.31
N GLY A 78 15.03 -11.25 12.48
CA GLY A 78 16.33 -10.62 12.64
C GLY A 78 16.29 -9.11 12.40
N PHE A 79 17.43 -8.51 12.08
CA PHE A 79 17.59 -7.05 11.95
C PHE A 79 17.75 -6.56 10.51
N LEU A 80 18.02 -7.46 9.56
CA LEU A 80 18.22 -7.11 8.16
C LEU A 80 16.89 -7.17 7.39
N PRO A 81 16.76 -6.43 6.27
CA PRO A 81 15.68 -6.66 5.33
C PRO A 81 15.69 -8.11 4.85
N VAL A 82 14.52 -8.71 4.76
CA VAL A 82 14.34 -10.08 4.25
C VAL A 82 13.53 -10.03 2.98
N GLU A 83 14.02 -10.73 1.96
CA GLU A 83 13.36 -10.87 0.67
C GLU A 83 12.84 -12.30 0.50
N ALA A 84 11.70 -12.43 -0.16
CA ALA A 84 11.12 -13.72 -0.51
C ALA A 84 10.45 -13.66 -1.90
N LEU A 85 10.43 -14.80 -2.59
CA LEU A 85 9.65 -14.96 -3.81
C LEU A 85 8.18 -15.16 -3.48
N ILE A 86 7.32 -14.56 -4.28
CA ILE A 86 5.87 -14.68 -4.14
C ILE A 86 5.40 -15.82 -5.04
N SER A 87 4.72 -16.81 -4.47
CA SER A 87 4.07 -17.87 -5.23
C SER A 87 2.62 -17.54 -5.58
N GLU A 88 1.92 -16.83 -4.69
CA GLU A 88 0.51 -16.52 -4.79
C GLU A 88 0.18 -15.25 -4.00
N VAL A 89 -0.77 -14.47 -4.50
CA VAL A 89 -1.34 -13.30 -3.81
C VAL A 89 -2.85 -13.42 -3.82
N GLU A 90 -3.43 -13.46 -2.63
CA GLU A 90 -4.88 -13.47 -2.45
C GLU A 90 -5.35 -12.15 -1.84
N VAL A 91 -6.38 -11.55 -2.43
CA VAL A 91 -7.01 -10.34 -1.93
C VAL A 91 -8.44 -10.64 -1.52
N TRP A 92 -8.71 -10.52 -0.22
CA TRP A 92 -10.00 -10.84 0.38
C TRP A 92 -10.79 -9.56 0.65
N GLY A 93 -11.94 -9.41 -0.03
CA GLY A 93 -12.88 -8.33 0.23
C GLY A 93 -13.99 -8.76 1.19
N LEU A 94 -14.07 -8.16 2.37
CA LEU A 94 -15.21 -8.33 3.27
C LEU A 94 -16.33 -7.37 2.85
N GLY A 95 -17.11 -7.76 1.86
CA GLY A 95 -18.18 -6.93 1.27
C GLY A 95 -19.59 -7.37 1.68
N GLY A 96 -20.35 -6.50 2.33
CA GLY A 96 -21.81 -6.59 2.43
C GLY A 96 -22.51 -6.03 1.18
N GLU A 97 -23.85 -6.01 1.14
CA GLU A 97 -24.61 -5.49 -0.02
C GLU A 97 -24.19 -4.08 -0.45
N ALA A 98 -23.94 -3.19 0.50
CA ALA A 98 -23.50 -1.82 0.23
C ALA A 98 -22.15 -1.79 -0.53
N ALA A 99 -21.16 -2.56 -0.06
CA ALA A 99 -19.86 -2.66 -0.72
C ALA A 99 -19.96 -3.30 -2.11
N ARG A 100 -20.84 -4.30 -2.27
CA ARG A 100 -21.13 -4.92 -3.57
C ARG A 100 -21.77 -3.94 -4.54
N SER A 101 -22.70 -3.10 -4.08
CA SER A 101 -23.35 -2.07 -4.90
C SER A 101 -22.33 -1.05 -5.43
N VAL A 102 -21.45 -0.56 -4.56
CA VAL A 102 -20.35 0.34 -4.92
C VAL A 102 -19.37 -0.32 -5.90
N GLN A 103 -18.97 -1.58 -5.67
CA GLN A 103 -18.09 -2.27 -6.62
C GLN A 103 -18.76 -2.48 -7.99
N THR A 104 -20.07 -2.72 -8.01
CA THR A 104 -20.83 -2.96 -9.24
C THR A 104 -20.96 -1.68 -10.06
N SER A 105 -21.17 -0.52 -9.42
CA SER A 105 -21.21 0.76 -10.14
C SER A 105 -19.87 1.10 -10.80
N TYR A 106 -18.74 0.79 -10.15
CA TYR A 106 -17.42 0.94 -10.77
C TYR A 106 -17.20 0.00 -11.95
N LYS A 107 -17.73 -1.23 -11.90
CA LYS A 107 -17.63 -2.20 -13.02
C LYS A 107 -18.51 -1.81 -14.22
N GLN A 108 -19.67 -1.21 -13.99
CA GLN A 108 -20.60 -0.80 -15.05
C GLN A 108 -20.17 0.48 -15.78
N GLY A 109 -19.32 1.31 -15.16
CA GLY A 109 -18.80 2.55 -15.73
C GLY A 109 -17.53 2.46 -16.58
N GLY A 110 -17.04 1.26 -16.92
CA GLY A 110 -15.93 1.06 -17.88
C GLY A 110 -14.59 1.73 -17.54
N ARG A 111 -14.32 2.14 -16.28
CA ARG A 111 -13.05 2.75 -15.87
C ARG A 111 -12.16 1.74 -15.15
N SER A 112 -11.57 0.81 -15.91
CA SER A 112 -10.52 -0.10 -15.42
C SER A 112 -9.18 0.61 -15.16
N GLU A 113 -9.01 1.86 -15.59
CA GLU A 113 -7.75 2.62 -15.46
C GLU A 113 -7.64 3.51 -14.20
N ASP A 114 -8.66 3.53 -13.34
CA ASP A 114 -8.77 4.55 -12.30
C ASP A 114 -8.37 4.13 -10.89
N PHE A 115 -8.10 2.85 -10.66
CA PHE A 115 -7.66 2.37 -9.35
C PHE A 115 -6.35 3.03 -8.89
N LEU A 116 -5.51 3.50 -9.83
CA LEU A 116 -4.26 4.20 -9.53
C LEU A 116 -4.42 5.72 -9.32
N LYS A 117 -5.58 6.32 -9.63
CA LYS A 117 -5.78 7.78 -9.52
C LYS A 117 -6.39 8.23 -8.19
N LEU A 118 -6.95 7.32 -7.39
CA LEU A 118 -7.59 7.68 -6.12
C LEU A 118 -6.62 8.02 -4.97
N GLY A 119 -5.31 7.91 -5.19
CA GLY A 119 -4.28 8.35 -4.22
C GLY A 119 -4.06 9.87 -4.17
N ARG A 120 -4.68 10.66 -5.06
CA ARG A 120 -4.60 12.12 -5.01
C ARG A 120 -5.76 12.67 -4.18
N PHE A 121 -5.74 12.42 -2.87
CA PHE A 121 -6.70 13.03 -1.95
C PHE A 121 -6.31 14.48 -1.62
N ALA A 122 -7.29 15.36 -1.81
CA ALA A 122 -7.66 16.44 -0.90
C ALA A 122 -6.55 17.41 -0.46
N GLY A 123 -6.44 18.51 -1.20
CA GLY A 123 -6.11 19.83 -0.67
C GLY A 123 -7.03 20.82 -1.36
N GLU A 124 -8.22 21.04 -0.80
CA GLU A 124 -8.98 22.26 -1.08
C GLU A 124 -8.33 23.35 -0.22
N ASP A 125 -7.57 24.22 -0.89
CA ASP A 125 -7.22 25.54 -0.40
C ASP A 125 -8.51 26.37 -0.41
N ASP A 126 -8.99 26.76 0.76
CA ASP A 126 -10.07 27.75 0.92
C ASP A 126 -9.62 28.81 1.92
N ASP A 127 -8.68 29.64 1.47
CA ASP A 127 -8.33 30.92 2.07
C ASP A 127 -8.85 32.04 1.15
N GLY A 128 -10.18 32.21 1.19
CA GLY A 128 -10.86 33.40 0.71
C GLY A 128 -10.36 34.65 1.44
N TYR A 129 -9.76 35.55 0.66
CA TYR A 129 -9.34 36.88 1.07
C TYR A 129 -10.54 37.82 0.96
N ASP A 130 -11.11 38.25 2.09
CA ASP A 130 -12.09 39.35 2.13
C ASP A 130 -11.34 40.69 1.95
N GLY A 131 -11.86 41.50 1.03
CA GLY A 131 -11.42 42.89 0.77
C GLY A 131 -12.11 43.93 1.63
#